data_AF-A0A7Y0X4V1-F1
#
_entry.id   AF-A0A7Y0X4V1-F1
#
_cell.length_a   1.000
_cell.length_b   1.000
_cell.length_c   1.000
_cell.angle_alpha   90.00
_cell.angle_beta   90.00
_cell.angle_gamma   90.00
#
_symmetry.space_group_name_H-M   'P 1'
#
loop_
_entity.id
_entity.type
_entity.pdbx_description
1 polymer ?
#
loop_
_entity_poly.entity_id
_entity_poly.type
_entity_poly.pdbx_seq_one_letter_code
_entity_poly.pdbx_strand_id
1 'polypeptide(L)' 'DENLTNRSPYPIFHLIREESMGKVLKHYPDPESIPDTNIARVSALSEEERKKLFPYLFR' A
#
# COMPACT_ATOMS: atom_id res chain seq x y z
N ASP A 1 -9.41 -10.37 1.81
CA ASP A 1 -8.01 -10.03 1.47
C ASP A 1 -7.60 -8.72 2.09
N GLU A 2 -7.05 -8.75 3.30
CA GLU A 2 -6.75 -7.54 4.08
C GLU A 2 -5.38 -6.92 3.77
N ASN A 3 -4.62 -7.45 2.80
CA ASN A 3 -3.22 -7.04 2.58
C ASN A 3 -2.79 -7.10 1.11
N LEU A 4 -3.68 -6.76 0.17
CA LEU A 4 -3.39 -6.84 -1.28
C LEU A 4 -2.15 -6.02 -1.67
N THR A 5 -1.95 -4.85 -1.06
CA THR A 5 -0.81 -3.95 -1.34
C THR A 5 0.52 -4.42 -0.76
N ASN A 6 0.51 -5.37 0.17
CA ASN A 6 1.72 -5.96 0.78
C ASN A 6 2.19 -7.23 0.05
N ARG A 7 1.50 -7.61 -1.04
CA ARG A 7 1.86 -8.76 -1.87
C ARG A 7 2.70 -8.30 -3.04
N SER A 8 3.57 -9.19 -3.51
CA SER A 8 4.36 -9.00 -4.71
C SER A 8 4.40 -10.29 -5.53
N PRO A 9 4.50 -10.21 -6.86
CA PRO A 9 4.59 -11.40 -7.72
C PRO A 9 5.91 -12.16 -7.56
N TYR A 10 6.95 -11.47 -7.07
CA TYR A 10 8.28 -12.01 -6.84
C TYR A 10 8.79 -11.58 -5.45
N PRO A 11 9.76 -12.27 -4.85
CA PRO A 11 10.42 -11.81 -3.63
C PRO A 11 11.06 -10.43 -3.83
N ILE A 12 10.85 -9.51 -2.89
CA ILE A 12 11.34 -8.13 -2.94
C ILE A 12 12.20 -7.81 -1.72
N PHE A 13 13.36 -7.19 -1.96
CA PHE A 13 14.14 -6.51 -0.92
C PHE A 13 13.71 -5.05 -0.83
N HIS A 14 13.21 -4.63 0.33
CA HIS A 14 12.81 -3.24 0.57
C HIS A 14 13.97 -2.46 1.19
N LEU A 15 14.48 -1.46 0.47
CA LEU A 15 15.46 -0.50 0.99
C LEU A 15 14.74 0.81 1.32
N ILE A 16 14.61 1.12 2.61
CA ILE A 16 13.91 2.32 3.08
C ILE A 16 14.94 3.31 3.61
N ARG A 17 14.86 4.56 3.14
CA ARG A 17 15.73 5.66 3.60
C ARG A 17 15.02 6.48 4.66
N GLU A 18 15.14 6.05 5.91
CA GLU A 18 14.40 6.60 7.05
C GLU A 18 14.66 8.10 7.25
N GLU A 19 15.91 8.57 7.12
CA GLU A 19 16.23 10.01 7.29
C GLU A 19 15.48 10.89 6.27
N SER A 20 15.43 10.46 5.02
CA SER A 20 14.69 11.18 3.97
C SER A 20 13.19 11.18 4.23
N MET A 21 12.66 10.04 4.69
CA MET A 21 11.25 9.88 5.00
C MET A 21 10.85 10.78 6.19
N GLY A 22 11.66 10.80 7.25
CA GLY A 22 11.43 11.64 8.42
C GLY A 22 11.35 13.14 8.10
N LYS A 23 12.07 13.62 7.07
CA LYS A 23 11.96 15.03 6.62
C LYS A 23 10.57 15.34 6.06
N VAL A 24 9.98 14.42 5.30
CA VAL A 24 8.65 14.59 4.69
C VAL A 24 7.55 14.47 5.76
N LEU A 25 7.69 13.51 6.68
CA LEU A 25 6.70 13.29 7.74
C LEU A 25 6.49 14.52 8.64
N LYS A 26 7.54 15.34 8.86
CA LYS A 26 7.42 16.61 9.62
C LYS A 26 6.50 17.65 8.99
N HIS A 27 6.26 17.55 7.69
CA HIS A 27 5.43 18.49 6.94
C HIS A 27 4.09 17.88 6.52
N TYR A 28 3.89 16.59 6.74
CA TYR A 28 2.64 15.92 6.44
C TYR A 28 1.67 16.10 7.63
N PRO A 29 0.44 16.61 7.41
CA PRO A 29 -0.44 17.01 8.51
C PRO A 29 -0.88 15.86 9.43
N ASP A 30 -1.09 14.67 8.88
CA ASP A 30 -1.59 13.50 9.63
C ASP A 30 -1.07 12.18 9.03
N PRO A 31 0.20 11.83 9.29
CA PRO A 31 0.81 10.64 8.71
C PRO A 31 0.26 9.34 9.31
N GLU A 32 -0.26 9.38 10.53
CA GLU A 32 -0.81 8.21 11.23
C GLU A 32 -2.11 7.73 10.59
N SER A 33 -2.83 8.59 9.86
CA SER A 33 -4.04 8.22 9.10
C SER A 33 -3.76 7.47 7.79
N ILE A 34 -2.51 7.45 7.31
CA ILE A 34 -2.14 6.86 6.02
C ILE A 34 -2.48 5.35 5.96
N PRO A 35 -2.13 4.53 6.97
CA PRO A 35 -2.48 3.11 6.97
C PRO A 35 -3.99 2.88 6.88
N ASP A 36 -4.78 3.58 7.69
CA ASP A 36 -6.24 3.44 7.73
C ASP A 36 -6.88 3.83 6.39
N THR A 37 -6.43 4.94 5.81
CA THR A 37 -6.88 5.42 4.49
C THR A 37 -6.59 4.38 3.40
N ASN A 38 -5.41 3.78 3.42
CA ASN A 38 -5.02 2.75 2.44
C ASN A 38 -5.86 1.49 2.61
N ILE A 39 -6.08 1.03 3.85
CA ILE A 39 -6.93 -0.14 4.14
C ILE A 39 -8.35 0.10 3.66
N ALA A 40 -8.94 1.26 3.98
CA ALA A 40 -10.29 1.63 3.56
C ALA A 40 -10.39 1.65 2.02
N ARG A 41 -9.41 2.26 1.34
CA ARG A 41 -9.39 2.34 -0.12
C ARG A 41 -9.31 0.96 -0.77
N VAL A 42 -8.43 0.09 -0.30
CA VAL A 42 -8.25 -1.27 -0.83
C VAL A 42 -9.48 -2.13 -0.55
N SER A 43 -10.05 -2.01 0.65
CA SER A 43 -11.26 -2.75 1.04
C SER A 43 -12.47 -2.37 0.18
N ALA A 44 -12.55 -1.11 -0.25
CA ALA A 44 -13.61 -0.59 -1.11
C ALA A 44 -13.46 -0.93 -2.61
N LEU A 45 -12.36 -1.57 -3.05
CA LEU A 45 -12.17 -1.95 -4.45
C LEU A 45 -13.17 -3.04 -4.87
N SER A 46 -13.78 -2.86 -6.04
CA SER A 46 -14.57 -3.88 -6.73
C SER A 46 -13.69 -5.05 -7.19
N GLU A 47 -14.32 -6.19 -7.49
CA GLU A 47 -13.62 -7.37 -7.99
C GLU A 47 -12.86 -7.09 -9.30
N GLU A 48 -13.46 -6.34 -10.22
CA GLU A 48 -12.85 -5.92 -11.48
C GLU A 48 -11.60 -5.04 -11.26
N GLU A 49 -11.68 -4.07 -10.34
CA GLU A 49 -10.52 -3.25 -9.98
C GLU A 49 -9.41 -4.08 -9.32
N ARG A 50 -9.76 -5.06 -8.47
CA ARG A 50 -8.79 -5.95 -7.84
C ARG A 50 -8.07 -6.82 -8.86
N LYS A 51 -8.79 -7.41 -9.82
CA LYS A 51 -8.19 -8.18 -10.94
C LYS A 51 -7.30 -7.29 -11.81
N LYS A 52 -7.72 -6.05 -12.07
CA LYS A 52 -6.92 -5.08 -12.85
C LYS A 52 -5.64 -4.64 -12.15
N LEU A 53 -5.70 -4.34 -10.85
CA LEU A 53 -4.56 -3.81 -10.08
C LEU A 53 -3.62 -4.90 -9.58
N PHE A 54 -4.14 -6.09 -9.27
CA PHE A 54 -3.37 -7.21 -8.74
C PHE A 54 -3.57 -8.49 -9.57
N PRO A 55 -3.34 -8.45 -10.90
CA PRO A 55 -3.63 -9.58 -11.80
C PRO A 55 -2.83 -10.84 -11.45
N TYR A 56 -1.70 -10.69 -10.75
CA TYR A 56 -0.87 -11.81 -10.31
C TYR A 56 -1.43 -12.57 -9.10
N LEU A 57 -2.42 -12.01 -8.38
CA LEU A 57 -3.09 -12.64 -7.24
C LEU A 57 -4.35 -13.42 -7.63
N PHE A 58 -4.99 -13.05 -8.73
CA PHE A 58 -6.23 -13.67 -9.23
C PHE A 58 -5.90 -14.40 -10.53
N ARG A 59 -5.51 -15.66 -10.42
CA ARG A 59 -5.29 -16.58 -11.56
C ARG A 59 -6.48 -17.50 -11.72
#